data_AF-A0A4R4RMX1-F1
#
_entry.id   AF-A0A4R4RMX1-F1
#
_cell.length_a   1.000
_cell.length_b   1.000
_cell.length_c   1.000
_cell.angle_alpha   90.00
_cell.angle_beta   90.00
_cell.angle_gamma   90.00
#
_symmetry.space_group_name_H-M   'P 1'
#
loop_
_entity.id
_entity.type
_entity.pdbx_description
1 polymer ?
#
loop_
_entity_poly.entity_id
_entity_poly.type
_entity_poly.pdbx_seq_one_letter_code
_entity_poly.pdbx_strand_id
1 'polypeptide(L)'
;MTHAGDDPVVTVAELEDLAARARALGEAIEAAGARLRAVHDSPGRAGWRLDEAAGATRGVIRELTAAAGDLAPEPGHSICPITWGVCPEHGKTLTGTAGRSWCRHPGCGRSWHYDRTSLACTEPVAFQIRTESGDGVLMCRGHAVSTLEQQADAVLTPVSADHADEP
;
A
#
# COMPACT_ATOMS: atom_id res chain seq x y z
N MET A 1 27.42 -25.95 -0.73
CA MET A 1 26.36 -25.66 -1.73
C MET A 1 25.06 -25.62 -0.95
N THR A 2 24.63 -24.42 -0.56
CA THR A 2 23.41 -24.18 0.24
C THR A 2 22.20 -24.26 -0.69
N HIS A 3 21.25 -25.13 -0.39
CA HIS A 3 19.90 -25.05 -0.94
C HIS A 3 19.28 -23.74 -0.47
N ALA A 4 19.08 -22.81 -1.39
CA ALA A 4 18.08 -21.76 -1.22
C ALA A 4 16.74 -22.49 -1.07
N GLY A 5 16.14 -22.39 0.11
CA GLY A 5 14.79 -22.86 0.33
C GLY A 5 13.87 -22.10 -0.63
N ASP A 6 13.12 -22.86 -1.41
CA ASP A 6 11.97 -22.38 -2.15
C ASP A 6 10.90 -22.06 -1.08
N ASP A 7 11.04 -20.92 -0.40
CA ASP A 7 9.97 -20.40 0.45
C ASP A 7 8.76 -20.16 -0.48
N PRO A 8 7.57 -20.69 -0.18
CA PRO A 8 6.42 -20.51 -1.04
C PRO A 8 6.14 -19.02 -1.20
N VAL A 9 6.26 -18.54 -2.44
CA VAL A 9 5.93 -17.16 -2.81
C VAL A 9 4.44 -16.96 -2.52
N VAL A 10 4.13 -16.03 -1.62
CA VAL A 10 2.76 -15.63 -1.33
C VAL A 10 2.09 -15.13 -2.62
N THR A 11 0.94 -15.67 -2.96
CA THR A 11 0.19 -15.34 -4.17
C THR A 11 -1.00 -14.44 -3.89
N VAL A 12 -1.48 -13.73 -4.93
CA VAL A 12 -2.72 -12.95 -4.89
C VAL A 12 -3.90 -13.82 -4.48
N ALA A 13 -4.04 -15.01 -5.08
CA ALA A 13 -5.13 -15.93 -4.79
C ALA A 13 -5.13 -16.40 -3.33
N GLU A 14 -3.96 -16.64 -2.73
CA GLU A 14 -3.85 -16.97 -1.30
C GLU A 14 -4.28 -15.81 -0.40
N LEU A 15 -3.88 -14.57 -0.74
CA LEU A 15 -4.31 -13.38 0.02
C LEU A 15 -5.82 -13.13 -0.11
N GLU A 16 -6.39 -13.36 -1.29
CA GLU A 16 -7.84 -13.27 -1.54
C GLU A 16 -8.61 -14.34 -0.77
N ASP A 17 -8.12 -15.59 -0.73
CA ASP A 17 -8.71 -16.67 0.09
C ASP A 17 -8.68 -16.32 1.58
N LEU A 18 -7.54 -15.82 2.07
CA LEU A 18 -7.42 -15.36 3.46
C LEU A 18 -8.39 -14.21 3.76
N ALA A 19 -8.57 -13.26 2.83
CA ALA A 19 -9.52 -12.17 3.00
C ALA A 19 -10.97 -12.66 3.01
N ALA A 20 -11.31 -13.65 2.18
CA ALA A 20 -12.62 -14.30 2.16
C ALA A 20 -12.91 -15.04 3.48
N ARG A 21 -11.93 -15.80 3.99
CA ARG A 21 -12.03 -16.48 5.29
C ARG A 21 -12.18 -15.50 6.46
N ALA A 22 -11.43 -14.39 6.42
CA ALA A 22 -11.58 -13.33 7.41
C ALA A 22 -12.99 -12.71 7.35
N ARG A 23 -13.53 -12.46 6.15
CA ARG A 23 -14.91 -11.98 5.98
C ARG A 23 -15.94 -12.91 6.60
N ALA A 24 -15.86 -14.21 6.31
CA ALA A 24 -16.76 -15.21 6.89
C ALA A 24 -16.67 -15.24 8.43
N LEU A 25 -15.46 -15.11 9.00
CA LEU A 25 -15.28 -15.01 10.45
C LEU A 25 -15.93 -13.74 11.01
N GLY A 26 -15.78 -12.59 10.34
CA GLY A 26 -16.39 -11.33 10.74
C GLY A 26 -17.92 -11.41 10.79
N GLU A 27 -18.53 -11.97 9.74
CA GLU A 27 -19.97 -12.21 9.67
C GLU A 27 -20.44 -13.14 10.81
N ALA A 28 -19.67 -14.20 11.12
CA ALA A 28 -19.99 -15.10 12.22
C ALA A 28 -19.91 -14.41 13.60
N ILE A 29 -18.94 -13.51 13.81
CA ILE A 29 -18.80 -12.71 15.03
C ILE A 29 -19.97 -11.74 15.17
N GLU A 30 -20.34 -11.02 14.10
CA GLU A 30 -21.48 -10.10 14.11
C GLU A 30 -22.79 -10.83 14.40
N ALA A 31 -23.00 -12.00 13.80
CA ALA A 31 -24.15 -12.84 14.07
C ALA A 31 -24.18 -13.32 15.54
N ALA A 32 -23.04 -13.66 16.13
CA ALA A 32 -22.94 -14.00 17.55
C ALA A 32 -23.29 -12.80 18.44
N GLY A 33 -22.79 -11.60 18.10
CA GLY A 33 -23.13 -10.36 18.79
C GLY A 33 -24.62 -10.02 18.71
N ALA A 34 -25.24 -10.23 17.55
CA ALA A 34 -26.68 -10.06 17.37
C ALA A 34 -27.49 -11.03 18.25
N ARG A 35 -27.10 -12.32 18.29
CA ARG A 35 -27.74 -13.31 19.18
C ARG A 35 -27.59 -12.94 20.65
N LEU A 36 -26.42 -12.46 21.07
CA LEU A 36 -26.18 -12.02 22.44
C LEU A 36 -27.08 -10.84 22.83
N ARG A 37 -27.22 -9.85 21.94
CA ARG A 37 -28.10 -8.69 22.13
C ARG A 37 -29.58 -9.05 22.14
N ALA A 38 -29.98 -10.13 21.46
CA ALA A 38 -31.36 -10.58 21.44
C ALA A 38 -31.82 -11.22 22.76
N VAL A 39 -30.88 -11.76 23.56
CA VAL A 39 -31.20 -12.44 24.82
C VAL A 39 -30.83 -11.63 26.06
N HIS A 40 -30.11 -10.51 25.91
CA HIS A 40 -29.69 -9.64 27.00
C HIS A 40 -30.00 -8.18 26.70
N ASP A 41 -30.77 -7.52 27.58
CA ASP A 41 -31.03 -6.08 27.53
C ASP A 41 -29.74 -5.25 27.61
N SER A 42 -28.71 -5.79 28.26
CA SER A 42 -27.36 -5.22 28.30
C SER A 42 -26.32 -6.33 28.13
N PRO A 43 -25.75 -6.52 26.93
CA PRO A 43 -24.75 -7.56 26.66
C PRO A 43 -23.39 -7.25 27.33
N GLY A 44 -23.26 -6.09 27.98
CA GLY A 44 -22.11 -5.69 28.77
C GLY A 44 -20.78 -5.86 28.04
N ARG A 45 -19.77 -6.36 28.78
CA ARG A 45 -18.41 -6.55 28.27
C ARG A 45 -18.36 -7.55 27.11
N ALA A 46 -19.20 -8.58 27.10
CA ALA A 46 -19.20 -9.58 26.05
C ALA A 46 -19.64 -8.98 24.71
N GLY A 47 -20.68 -8.12 24.71
CA GLY A 47 -21.10 -7.38 23.52
C GLY A 47 -19.97 -6.50 22.97
N TRP A 48 -19.35 -5.68 23.84
CA TRP A 48 -18.23 -4.83 23.46
C TRP A 48 -17.05 -5.62 22.86
N ARG A 49 -16.70 -6.78 23.44
CA ARG A 49 -15.62 -7.64 22.90
C ARG A 49 -15.94 -8.21 21.52
N LEU A 50 -17.20 -8.54 21.24
CA LEU A 50 -17.63 -9.00 19.92
C LEU A 50 -17.58 -7.88 18.88
N ASP A 51 -17.96 -6.66 19.28
CA ASP A 51 -17.87 -5.49 18.39
C ASP A 51 -16.41 -5.14 18.07
N GLU A 52 -15.50 -5.20 19.06
CA GLU A 52 -14.05 -5.05 18.86
C GLU A 52 -13.49 -6.13 17.94
N ALA A 53 -13.88 -7.39 18.14
CA ALA A 53 -13.43 -8.50 17.29
C ALA A 53 -13.90 -8.31 15.84
N ALA A 54 -15.15 -7.92 15.61
CA ALA A 54 -15.66 -7.61 14.27
C ALA A 54 -14.91 -6.41 13.64
N GLY A 55 -14.57 -5.39 14.43
CA GLY A 55 -13.71 -4.28 14.01
C GLY A 55 -12.30 -4.73 13.59
N ALA A 56 -11.67 -5.58 14.39
CA ALA A 56 -10.35 -6.14 14.10
C ALA A 56 -10.35 -6.98 12.81
N THR A 57 -11.37 -7.82 12.61
CA THR A 57 -11.52 -8.62 11.40
C THR A 57 -11.67 -7.75 10.15
N ARG A 58 -12.43 -6.66 10.22
CA ARG A 58 -12.49 -5.66 9.13
C ARG A 58 -11.12 -5.02 8.86
N GLY A 59 -10.29 -4.83 9.89
CA GLY A 59 -8.90 -4.41 9.76
C GLY A 59 -8.08 -5.41 8.96
N VAL A 60 -8.10 -6.69 9.34
CA VAL A 60 -7.40 -7.78 8.66
C VAL A 60 -7.78 -7.86 7.18
N ILE A 61 -9.08 -7.78 6.87
CA ILE A 61 -9.57 -7.81 5.48
C ILE A 61 -8.94 -6.68 4.65
N ARG A 62 -8.89 -5.45 5.18
CA ARG A 62 -8.30 -4.31 4.46
C ARG A 62 -6.83 -4.52 4.16
N GLU A 63 -6.05 -4.98 5.14
CA GLU A 63 -4.60 -5.20 4.96
C GLU A 63 -4.33 -6.34 3.96
N LEU A 64 -5.11 -7.42 4.00
CA LEU A 64 -4.98 -8.53 3.03
C LEU A 64 -5.31 -8.09 1.60
N THR A 65 -6.40 -7.32 1.42
CA THR A 65 -6.76 -6.77 0.11
C THR A 65 -5.72 -5.76 -0.39
N ALA A 66 -5.15 -4.93 0.50
CA ALA A 66 -4.08 -4.01 0.13
C ALA A 66 -2.82 -4.76 -0.32
N ALA A 67 -2.42 -5.78 0.44
CA ALA A 67 -1.28 -6.62 0.07
C ALA A 67 -1.48 -7.35 -1.27
N ALA A 68 -2.70 -7.84 -1.55
CA ALA A 68 -3.03 -8.43 -2.85
C ALA A 68 -2.87 -7.41 -3.99
N GLY A 69 -3.32 -6.16 -3.78
CA GLY A 69 -3.12 -5.06 -4.73
C GLY A 69 -1.64 -4.68 -4.93
N ASP A 70 -0.82 -4.76 -3.89
CA ASP A 70 0.62 -4.53 -3.99
C ASP A 70 1.34 -5.64 -4.82
N LEU A 71 0.82 -6.88 -4.82
CA LEU A 71 1.37 -7.99 -5.61
C LEU A 71 0.90 -8.02 -7.07
N ALA A 72 -0.31 -7.54 -7.34
CA ALA A 72 -0.87 -7.43 -8.69
C ALA A 72 -1.24 -5.98 -8.99
N PRO A 73 -0.25 -5.13 -9.32
CA PRO A 73 -0.54 -3.79 -9.79
C PRO A 73 -1.40 -3.84 -11.05
N GLU A 74 -2.25 -2.83 -11.22
CA GLU A 74 -3.16 -2.71 -12.36
C GLU A 74 -2.42 -2.94 -13.69
N PRO A 75 -2.93 -3.82 -14.58
CA PRO A 75 -2.33 -4.07 -15.88
C PRO A 75 -2.07 -2.76 -16.66
N GLY A 76 -0.93 -2.69 -17.35
CA GLY A 76 -0.51 -1.49 -18.09
C GLY A 76 0.15 -0.40 -17.25
N HIS A 77 0.26 -0.55 -15.92
CA HIS A 77 0.95 0.41 -15.07
C HIS A 77 2.28 -0.17 -14.57
N SER A 78 3.39 0.38 -15.05
CA SER A 78 4.71 0.09 -14.48
C SER A 78 4.86 0.75 -13.11
N ILE A 79 5.52 0.06 -12.19
CA ILE A 79 5.78 0.57 -10.84
C ILE A 79 7.12 1.31 -10.80
N CYS A 80 7.16 2.39 -10.04
CA CYS A 80 8.37 3.19 -9.87
C CYS A 80 9.54 2.33 -9.36
N PRO A 81 10.70 2.31 -10.04
CA PRO A 81 11.81 1.40 -9.70
C PRO A 81 12.62 1.81 -8.46
N ILE A 82 12.18 2.85 -7.75
CA ILE A 82 12.95 3.44 -6.64
C ILE A 82 12.70 2.64 -5.36
N THR A 83 13.77 2.31 -4.65
CA THR A 83 13.78 1.39 -3.51
C THR A 83 13.43 2.04 -2.16
N TRP A 84 12.93 3.27 -2.17
CA TRP A 84 12.47 3.99 -0.98
C TRP A 84 11.16 4.75 -1.29
N GLY A 85 10.35 4.98 -0.25
CA GLY A 85 9.03 5.56 -0.43
C GLY A 85 9.00 7.09 -0.37
N VAL A 86 8.05 7.66 -1.13
CA VAL A 86 7.77 9.10 -1.21
C VAL A 86 6.33 9.42 -0.84
N CYS A 87 6.09 10.70 -0.50
CA CYS A 87 4.76 11.26 -0.64
C CYS A 87 4.46 11.35 -2.15
N PRO A 88 3.33 10.80 -2.64
CA PRO A 88 3.00 10.84 -4.06
C PRO A 88 2.89 12.25 -4.64
N GLU A 89 2.59 13.23 -3.79
CA GLU A 89 2.37 14.63 -4.15
C GLU A 89 3.57 15.52 -3.83
N HIS A 90 4.24 15.27 -2.70
CA HIS A 90 5.25 16.17 -2.14
C HIS A 90 6.64 15.53 -2.04
N GLY A 91 6.89 14.45 -2.77
CA GLY A 91 8.21 13.82 -2.88
C GLY A 91 8.81 13.36 -1.55
N LYS A 92 10.11 13.64 -1.33
CA LYS A 92 10.92 13.21 -0.18
C LYS A 92 10.61 13.99 1.10
N THR A 93 9.32 14.04 1.46
CA THR A 93 8.79 14.73 2.64
C THR A 93 8.30 13.77 3.73
N LEU A 94 8.40 12.46 3.51
CA LEU A 94 8.02 11.47 4.49
C LEU A 94 8.93 11.53 5.73
N THR A 95 8.35 11.26 6.89
CA THR A 95 9.04 10.96 8.14
C THR A 95 8.27 9.85 8.84
N GLY A 96 8.84 9.25 9.88
CA GLY A 96 8.19 8.15 10.58
C GLY A 96 8.77 7.87 11.96
N THR A 97 7.95 7.22 12.78
CA THR A 97 8.35 6.61 14.06
C THR A 97 7.38 5.48 14.37
N ALA A 98 7.81 4.52 15.20
CA ALA A 98 7.01 3.37 15.63
C ALA A 98 6.37 2.58 14.47
N GLY A 99 7.12 2.39 13.38
CA GLY A 99 6.66 1.63 12.21
C GLY A 99 5.54 2.32 11.42
N ARG A 100 5.36 3.63 11.58
CA ARG A 100 4.37 4.44 10.86
C ARG A 100 5.06 5.60 10.17
N SER A 101 4.47 6.10 9.09
CA SER A 101 5.03 7.22 8.35
C SER A 101 3.97 8.25 7.95
N TRP A 102 4.38 9.50 7.77
CA TRP A 102 3.51 10.59 7.33
C TRP A 102 4.29 11.64 6.54
N CYS A 103 3.58 12.38 5.69
CA CYS A 103 4.14 13.51 4.97
C CYS A 103 4.25 14.73 5.89
N ARG A 104 5.43 15.36 5.94
CA ARG A 104 5.66 16.60 6.71
C ARG A 104 5.30 17.88 5.96
N HIS A 105 4.88 17.79 4.69
CA HIS A 105 4.48 18.98 3.93
C HIS A 105 3.25 19.62 4.58
N PRO A 106 3.28 20.94 4.87
CA PRO A 106 2.14 21.63 5.48
C PRO A 106 0.86 21.43 4.68
N GLY A 107 -0.20 20.95 5.34
CA GLY A 107 -1.52 20.76 4.70
C GLY A 107 -1.74 19.45 3.95
N CYS A 108 -0.72 18.57 3.80
CA CYS A 108 -0.90 17.30 3.09
C CYS A 108 -1.76 16.28 3.86
N GLY A 109 -1.50 16.10 5.15
CA GLY A 109 -2.26 15.18 6.03
C GLY A 109 -2.12 13.68 5.72
N ARG A 110 -1.46 13.28 4.62
CA ARG A 110 -1.27 11.87 4.26
C ARG A 110 -0.39 11.15 5.28
N SER A 111 -0.87 10.00 5.74
CA SER A 111 -0.17 9.11 6.67
C SER A 111 -0.40 7.65 6.30
N TRP A 112 0.57 6.80 6.65
CA TRP A 112 0.55 5.37 6.44
C TRP A 112 0.73 4.66 7.78
N HIS A 113 -0.01 3.56 7.96
CA HIS A 113 0.06 2.71 9.15
C HIS A 113 1.30 1.79 9.16
N TYR A 114 2.16 1.92 8.15
CA TYR A 114 3.43 1.24 7.98
C TYR A 114 4.56 2.27 7.74
N ASP A 115 5.80 1.86 7.90
CA ASP A 115 6.96 2.68 7.57
C ASP A 115 7.21 2.64 6.06
N ARG A 116 6.58 3.58 5.36
CA ARG A 116 6.75 3.74 3.92
C ARG A 116 8.15 4.23 3.54
N THR A 117 8.89 4.85 4.46
CA THR A 117 10.20 5.45 4.14
C THR A 117 11.26 4.41 3.79
N SER A 118 11.11 3.20 4.34
CA SER A 118 12.02 2.07 4.16
C SER A 118 11.53 1.03 3.13
N LEU A 119 10.35 1.22 2.55
CA LEU A 119 9.78 0.32 1.54
C LEU A 119 10.03 0.83 0.12
N ALA A 120 10.14 -0.11 -0.82
CA ALA A 120 10.17 0.21 -2.25
C ALA A 120 8.92 0.99 -2.65
N CYS A 121 9.08 1.88 -3.62
CA CYS A 121 8.00 2.72 -4.11
C CYS A 121 6.99 1.89 -4.89
N THR A 122 5.74 1.85 -4.43
CA THR A 122 4.64 1.17 -5.13
C THR A 122 3.80 2.11 -5.99
N GLU A 123 4.21 3.37 -6.13
CA GLU A 123 3.49 4.33 -6.98
C GLU A 123 3.68 4.03 -8.47
N PRO A 124 2.63 4.21 -9.29
CA PRO A 124 2.73 4.05 -10.73
C PRO A 124 3.70 5.07 -11.34
N VAL A 125 4.43 4.63 -12.35
CA VAL A 125 5.25 5.51 -13.20
C VAL A 125 4.36 6.56 -13.83
N ALA A 126 4.82 7.81 -13.80
CA ALA A 126 4.12 8.95 -14.39
C ALA A 126 5.02 9.78 -15.32
N PHE A 127 6.34 9.74 -15.12
CA PHE A 127 7.29 10.53 -15.87
C PHE A 127 8.52 9.74 -16.27
N GLN A 128 9.08 10.03 -17.43
CA GLN A 128 10.46 9.76 -17.77
C GLN A 128 11.28 11.03 -17.52
N ILE A 129 12.33 10.93 -16.71
CA ILE A 129 13.22 12.04 -16.39
C ILE A 129 14.53 11.87 -17.15
N ARG A 130 14.92 12.88 -17.92
CA ARG A 130 16.23 12.96 -18.56
C ARG A 130 17.10 13.98 -17.84
N THR A 131 18.31 13.57 -17.48
CA THR A 131 19.37 14.44 -16.96
C THR A 131 20.44 14.61 -18.03
N GLU A 132 21.38 15.55 -17.85
CA GLU A 132 22.47 15.76 -18.81
C GLU A 132 23.36 14.51 -19.03
N SER A 133 23.29 13.52 -18.12
CA SER A 133 24.22 12.40 -18.03
C SER A 133 23.85 11.16 -18.87
N GLY A 134 22.66 11.09 -19.48
CA GLY A 134 22.24 9.93 -20.28
C GLY A 134 20.77 9.52 -20.13
N ASP A 135 20.51 8.23 -20.38
CA ASP A 135 19.18 7.62 -20.60
C ASP A 135 18.11 8.00 -19.57
N GLY A 136 16.87 8.12 -20.05
CA GLY A 136 15.75 8.58 -19.24
C GLY A 136 15.29 7.57 -18.20
N VAL A 137 15.19 7.98 -16.94
CA VAL A 137 14.73 7.13 -15.83
C VAL A 137 13.23 7.31 -15.61
N LEU A 138 12.49 6.20 -15.58
CA LEU A 138 11.07 6.19 -15.25
C LEU A 138 10.85 6.41 -13.75
N MET A 139 9.93 7.31 -13.40
CA MET A 139 9.64 7.68 -12.02
C MET A 139 8.15 7.94 -11.82
N CYS A 140 7.66 7.67 -10.61
CA CYS A 140 6.36 8.19 -10.18
C CYS A 140 6.41 9.70 -9.97
N ARG A 141 5.24 10.31 -9.80
CA ARG A 141 5.11 11.75 -9.53
C ARG A 141 5.92 12.22 -8.32
N GLY A 142 5.89 11.50 -7.20
CA GLY A 142 6.63 11.90 -5.99
C GLY A 142 8.15 11.90 -6.20
N HIS A 143 8.67 10.90 -6.90
CA HIS A 143 10.10 10.85 -7.23
C HIS A 143 10.50 11.90 -8.25
N ALA A 144 9.64 12.18 -9.22
CA ALA A 144 9.80 13.30 -10.16
C ALA A 144 9.93 14.66 -9.46
N VAL A 145 9.03 14.97 -8.51
CA VAL A 145 9.11 16.20 -7.72
C VAL A 145 10.43 16.29 -6.95
N SER A 146 10.84 15.19 -6.31
CA SER A 146 12.09 15.14 -5.54
C SER A 146 13.33 15.37 -6.40
N THR A 147 13.32 14.89 -7.63
CA THR A 147 14.43 15.05 -8.59
C THR A 147 14.51 16.49 -9.08
N LEU A 148 13.38 17.12 -9.40
CA LEU A 148 13.33 18.54 -9.80
C LEU A 148 13.88 19.49 -8.73
N GLU A 149 13.60 19.19 -7.46
CA GLU A 149 14.12 19.99 -6.34
C GLU A 149 15.66 19.91 -6.23
N GLN A 150 16.27 18.83 -6.72
CA GLN A 150 17.71 18.58 -6.60
C GLN A 150 18.48 18.89 -7.90
N GLN A 151 17.81 18.88 -9.05
CA GLN A 151 18.40 19.03 -10.36
C GLN A 151 17.56 20.00 -11.20
N ALA A 152 18.01 21.25 -11.27
CA ALA A 152 17.30 22.32 -11.99
C ALA A 152 17.17 22.04 -13.51
N ASP A 153 18.11 21.30 -14.09
CA ASP A 153 18.15 20.99 -15.53
C ASP A 153 17.45 19.68 -15.90
N ALA A 154 16.78 19.03 -14.95
CA ALA A 154 16.04 17.80 -15.22
C ALA A 154 14.79 18.07 -16.09
N VAL A 155 14.68 17.33 -17.20
CA VAL A 155 13.53 17.42 -18.12
C VAL A 155 12.58 16.24 -17.86
N LEU A 156 11.32 16.53 -17.57
CA LEU A 156 10.28 15.50 -17.42
C LEU A 156 9.43 15.39 -18.67
N THR A 157 9.31 14.16 -19.15
CA THR A 157 8.34 13.79 -20.18
C THR A 157 7.27 12.94 -19.50
N PRO A 158 5.97 13.32 -19.52
CA PRO A 158 4.90 12.45 -19.07
C PRO A 158 4.91 11.14 -19.86
N VAL A 159 4.75 10.02 -19.17
CA VAL A 159 4.56 8.72 -19.83
C VAL A 159 3.07 8.58 -20.12
N SER A 160 2.69 8.49 -21.39
CA SER A 160 1.31 8.13 -21.75
C SER A 160 1.02 6.72 -21.25
N ALA A 161 -0.21 6.47 -20.81
CA ALA A 161 -0.70 5.17 -20.32
C ALA A 161 -0.59 4.03 -21.37
N ASP A 162 -0.17 4.35 -22.60
CA ASP A 162 -0.14 3.45 -23.76
C ASP A 162 1.22 2.79 -24.03
N HIS A 163 2.24 2.92 -23.17
CA HIS A 163 3.55 2.25 -23.38
C HIS A 163 3.60 0.84 -22.78
N ALA A 164 2.52 0.09 -22.92
CA ALA A 164 2.47 -1.34 -22.68
C ALA A 164 2.54 -2.09 -24.01
N ASP A 165 3.62 -1.90 -24.77
CA ASP A 165 4.11 -2.85 -25.77
C ASP A 165 5.34 -2.27 -26.48
N GLU A 166 6.52 -2.83 -26.19
CA GLU A 166 7.49 -3.11 -27.25
C GLU A 166 8.26 -4.40 -26.86
N PRO A 167 8.36 -5.40 -27.77
CA PRO A 167 8.81 -6.76 -27.46
C PRO A 167 10.31 -6.90 -27.17
#